data_AF-S9PTD6-F1
#
_entry.id   AF-S9PTD6-F1
#
_cell.length_a   1.000
_cell.length_b   1.000
_cell.length_c   1.000
_cell.angle_alpha   90.00
_cell.angle_beta   90.00
_cell.angle_gamma   90.00
#
_symmetry.space_group_name_H-M   'P 1'
#
loop_
_entity.id
_entity.type
_entity.pdbx_description
1 polymer ?
#
loop_
_entity_poly.entity_id
_entity_poly.type
_entity_poly.pdbx_seq_one_letter_code
_entity_poly.pdbx_strand_id
1 'polypeptide(L)'
;MTRKEQLDASLRRTLSETVAHIPLEKFAQCFPTFKKGKAIAAMHQQLVSFFEDTCKQEYAKLIEERGLNQKLDFLDECIKEAMERKESGEPPIDIESKQPQEILKAHLYTHKQNLKNKLQEDINELELENQSLSGKIKEDERKTQEYVHEAQQILLQLETTVKNMDDRGISKNVLTNLESLLSFIYKPDELQATDEKTTS
;
A
#
# COMPACT_ATOMS: atom_id res chain seq x y z
N MET A 1 20.95 15.44 26.15
CA MET A 1 22.09 14.51 25.97
C MET A 1 21.58 13.13 26.29
N THR A 2 21.57 12.24 25.30
CA THR A 2 21.08 10.86 25.46
C THR A 2 22.07 10.00 26.24
N ARG A 3 21.64 8.87 26.82
CA ARG A 3 22.57 8.01 27.59
C ARG A 3 23.67 7.40 26.72
N LYS A 4 23.39 7.11 25.46
CA LYS A 4 24.40 6.66 24.49
C LYS A 4 25.47 7.71 24.23
N GLU A 5 25.10 9.00 24.12
CA GLU A 5 26.05 10.11 23.98
C GLU A 5 26.92 10.26 25.23
N GLN A 6 26.33 10.07 26.42
CA GLN A 6 27.07 10.11 27.69
C GLN A 6 28.09 8.97 27.77
N LEU A 7 27.73 7.77 27.32
CA LEU A 7 28.65 6.63 27.26
C LEU A 7 29.81 6.90 26.31
N ASP A 8 29.54 7.37 25.09
CA ASP A 8 30.58 7.73 24.10
C ASP A 8 31.50 8.82 24.64
N ALA A 9 30.94 9.89 25.22
CA ALA A 9 31.72 10.96 25.85
C ALA A 9 32.61 10.44 26.99
N SER A 10 32.09 9.53 27.82
CA SER A 10 32.84 8.92 28.92
C SER A 10 33.99 8.05 28.40
N LEU A 11 33.74 7.18 27.41
CA LEU A 11 34.76 6.34 26.79
C LEU A 11 35.89 7.15 26.16
N ARG A 12 35.54 8.21 25.41
CA ARG A 12 36.53 9.13 24.82
C ARG A 12 37.35 9.83 25.89
N ARG A 13 36.71 10.29 26.97
CA ARG A 13 37.39 10.96 28.08
C ARG A 13 38.36 10.01 28.77
N THR A 14 37.93 8.79 29.10
CA THR A 14 38.79 7.80 29.75
C THR A 14 39.98 7.42 28.87
N LEU A 15 39.78 7.25 27.56
CA LEU A 15 40.86 6.96 26.62
C LEU A 15 41.86 8.13 26.56
N SER A 16 41.37 9.36 26.42
CA SER A 16 42.21 10.57 26.40
C SER A 16 43.02 10.72 27.69
N GLU A 17 42.42 10.47 28.85
CA GLU A 17 43.10 10.58 30.14
C GLU A 17 44.17 9.49 30.30
N THR A 18 43.86 8.27 29.84
CA THR A 18 44.82 7.15 29.85
C THR A 18 46.05 7.48 29.02
N VAL A 19 45.85 8.06 27.83
CA VAL A 19 46.94 8.50 26.96
C VAL A 19 47.74 9.64 27.59
N ALA A 20 47.05 10.62 28.20
CA ALA A 20 47.70 11.74 28.89
C ALA A 20 48.59 11.28 30.06
N HIS A 21 48.25 10.17 30.71
CA HIS A 21 49.06 9.57 31.77
C HIS A 21 50.35 8.89 31.28
N ILE A 22 50.51 8.68 29.97
CA ILE A 22 51.69 8.10 29.33
C ILE A 22 52.40 9.18 28.47
N PRO A 23 52.90 10.29 29.07
CA PRO A 23 53.61 11.31 28.33
C PRO A 23 54.99 10.83 27.89
N LEU A 24 55.54 11.46 26.85
CA LEU A 24 56.84 11.13 26.28
C LEU A 24 57.97 11.11 27.34
N GLU A 25 57.92 12.00 28.32
CA GLU A 25 58.94 12.08 29.38
C GLU A 25 58.98 10.82 30.23
N LYS A 26 57.82 10.34 30.71
CA LYS A 26 57.73 9.10 31.49
C LYS A 26 58.11 7.90 30.64
N PHE A 27 57.74 7.90 29.37
CA PHE A 27 58.12 6.84 28.44
C PHE A 27 59.65 6.81 28.21
N ALA A 28 60.29 7.97 28.04
CA ALA A 28 61.72 8.09 27.82
C ALA A 28 62.55 7.73 29.07
N GLN A 29 62.04 7.99 30.27
CA GLN A 29 62.68 7.60 31.54
C GLN A 29 62.88 6.08 31.67
N CYS A 30 62.03 5.28 31.01
CA CYS A 30 62.19 3.82 30.96
C CYS A 30 63.36 3.36 30.06
N PHE A 31 63.95 4.26 29.27
CA PHE A 31 65.04 3.95 28.32
C PHE A 31 66.29 4.83 28.54
N PRO A 32 66.87 4.88 29.76
CA PRO A 32 67.91 5.84 30.12
C PRO A 32 69.21 5.69 29.31
N THR A 33 69.50 4.48 28.81
CA THR A 33 70.73 4.18 28.04
C THR A 33 70.59 4.52 26.55
N PHE A 34 69.39 4.81 26.07
CA PHE A 34 69.10 4.93 24.63
C PHE A 34 69.32 6.36 24.14
N LYS A 35 70.46 6.62 23.51
CA LYS A 35 70.91 7.98 23.10
C LYS A 35 70.13 8.61 21.93
N LYS A 36 69.18 7.90 21.32
CA LYS A 36 68.42 8.36 20.13
C LYS A 36 67.05 8.91 20.53
N GLY A 37 67.02 10.09 21.16
CA GLY A 37 65.78 10.74 21.62
C GLY A 37 64.71 10.93 20.52
N LYS A 38 65.11 11.22 19.28
CA LYS A 38 64.18 11.31 18.13
C LYS A 38 63.48 9.99 17.81
N ALA A 39 64.19 8.86 17.95
CA ALA A 39 63.60 7.54 17.70
C ALA A 39 62.61 7.17 18.81
N ILE A 40 62.90 7.51 20.06
CA ILE A 40 61.98 7.31 21.19
C ILE A 40 60.70 8.13 21.00
N ALA A 41 60.82 9.39 20.59
CA ALA A 41 59.66 10.24 20.30
C ALA A 41 58.79 9.65 19.17
N ALA A 42 59.40 9.19 18.09
CA ALA A 42 58.68 8.55 16.98
C ALA A 42 57.97 7.25 17.42
N MET A 43 58.64 6.40 18.20
CA MET A 43 58.04 5.17 18.74
C MET A 43 56.88 5.46 19.70
N HIS A 44 57.02 6.45 20.58
CA HIS A 44 55.97 6.87 21.50
C HIS A 44 54.75 7.41 20.75
N GLN A 45 54.96 8.27 19.76
CA GLN A 45 53.87 8.81 18.94
C GLN A 45 53.14 7.70 18.16
N GLN A 46 53.87 6.74 17.59
CA GLN A 46 53.29 5.59 16.91
C GLN A 46 52.48 4.71 17.88
N LEU A 47 53.01 4.45 19.08
CA LEU A 47 52.33 3.68 20.12
C LEU A 47 51.00 4.35 20.52
N VAL A 48 51.04 5.64 20.82
CA VAL A 48 49.85 6.40 21.24
C VAL A 48 48.80 6.43 20.14
N SER A 49 49.19 6.75 18.89
CA SER A 49 48.27 6.77 17.76
C SER A 49 47.65 5.39 17.52
N PHE A 50 48.47 4.33 17.48
CA PHE A 50 47.99 2.97 17.29
C PHE A 50 47.03 2.54 18.41
N PHE A 51 47.38 2.81 19.67
CA PHE A 51 46.55 2.47 20.81
C PHE A 51 45.21 3.21 20.78
N GLU A 52 45.21 4.51 20.50
CA GLU A 52 43.98 5.29 20.40
C GLU A 52 43.08 4.79 19.28
N ASP A 53 43.63 4.59 18.08
CA ASP A 53 42.85 4.19 16.91
C ASP A 53 42.28 2.78 17.08
N THR A 54 43.09 1.86 17.61
CA THR A 54 42.65 0.49 17.92
C THR A 54 41.56 0.50 18.98
N CYS A 55 41.72 1.25 20.08
CA CYS A 55 40.70 1.33 21.13
C CYS A 55 39.39 1.90 20.59
N LYS A 56 39.44 2.98 19.78
CA LYS A 56 38.25 3.58 19.18
C LYS A 56 37.51 2.59 18.28
N GLN A 57 38.24 1.83 17.46
CA GLN A 57 37.66 0.81 16.58
C GLN A 57 37.03 -0.34 17.38
N GLU A 58 37.75 -0.87 18.37
CA GLU A 58 37.23 -1.97 19.19
C GLU A 58 36.04 -1.55 20.06
N TYR A 59 36.02 -0.32 20.58
CA TYR A 59 34.85 0.21 21.29
C TYR A 59 33.63 0.31 20.37
N ALA A 60 33.81 0.84 19.15
CA ALA A 60 32.72 0.93 18.19
C ALA A 60 32.16 -0.46 17.86
N LYS A 61 33.05 -1.44 17.64
CA LYS A 61 32.67 -2.83 17.38
C LYS A 61 31.92 -3.45 18.55
N LEU A 62 32.39 -3.30 19.78
CA LEU A 62 31.72 -3.83 20.97
C LEU A 62 30.34 -3.19 21.21
N ILE A 63 30.20 -1.90 20.93
CA ILE A 63 28.91 -1.18 21.01
C ILE A 63 27.92 -1.77 20.01
N GLU A 64 28.36 -2.05 18.80
CA GLU A 64 27.55 -2.65 17.74
C GLU A 64 27.19 -4.11 18.04
N GLU A 65 28.18 -4.96 18.35
CA GLU A 65 27.99 -6.39 18.64
C GLU A 65 27.00 -6.64 19.78
N ARG A 66 27.00 -5.77 20.79
CA ARG A 66 26.10 -5.88 21.95
C ARG A 66 24.79 -5.12 21.78
N GLY A 67 24.62 -4.39 20.68
CA GLY A 67 23.45 -3.53 20.43
C GLY A 67 23.24 -2.50 21.54
N LEU A 68 24.31 -1.94 22.11
CA LEU A 68 24.21 -1.06 23.28
C LEU A 68 23.40 0.21 23.01
N ASN A 69 23.52 0.77 21.80
CA ASN A 69 22.77 1.96 21.43
C ASN A 69 21.25 1.72 21.52
N GLN A 70 20.75 0.62 20.96
CA GLN A 70 19.34 0.26 21.00
C GLN A 70 18.86 0.04 22.45
N LYS A 71 19.68 -0.65 23.26
CA LYS A 71 19.35 -0.90 24.67
C LYS A 71 19.32 0.38 25.51
N LEU A 72 20.22 1.32 25.25
CA LEU A 72 20.27 2.61 25.96
C LEU A 72 19.15 3.55 25.51
N ASP A 73 18.80 3.55 24.22
CA ASP A 73 17.64 4.29 23.71
C ASP A 73 16.34 3.75 24.34
N PHE A 74 16.17 2.42 24.36
CA PHE A 74 15.03 1.79 25.03
C PHE A 74 14.99 2.08 26.54
N LEU A 75 16.15 2.14 27.20
CA LEU A 75 16.24 2.52 28.61
C LEU A 75 15.83 3.99 28.83
N ASP A 76 16.25 4.90 27.95
CA ASP A 76 15.84 6.31 27.99
C ASP A 76 14.31 6.44 27.85
N GLU A 77 13.71 5.67 26.94
CA GLU A 77 12.25 5.58 26.77
C GLU A 77 11.57 5.06 28.04
N CYS A 78 12.03 3.93 28.60
CA CYS A 78 11.47 3.35 29.82
C CYS A 78 11.51 4.33 31.01
N ILE A 79 12.60 5.07 31.15
CA ILE A 79 12.75 6.06 32.23
C ILE A 79 11.79 7.24 32.01
N LYS A 80 11.67 7.71 30.76
CA LYS A 80 10.73 8.77 30.42
C LYS A 80 9.29 8.37 30.75
N GLU A 81 8.87 7.18 30.32
CA GLU A 81 7.54 6.66 30.65
C GLU A 81 7.34 6.52 32.16
N ALA A 82 8.34 6.04 32.90
CA ALA A 82 8.25 5.92 34.35
C ALA A 82 8.12 7.29 35.04
N MET A 83 8.80 8.32 34.53
CA MET A 83 8.65 9.69 35.03
C MET A 83 7.25 10.24 34.74
N GLU A 84 6.73 10.04 33.53
CA GLU A 84 5.37 10.44 33.14
C GLU A 84 4.31 9.78 34.03
N ARG A 85 4.44 8.47 34.30
CA ARG A 85 3.55 7.74 35.23
C ARG A 85 3.64 8.27 36.67
N LYS A 86 4.84 8.64 37.12
CA LYS A 86 5.01 9.24 38.45
C LYS A 86 4.32 10.60 38.55
N GLU A 87 4.39 11.41 37.49
CA GLU A 87 3.72 12.72 37.41
C GLU A 87 2.19 12.59 37.30
N SER A 88 1.68 11.56 36.61
CA SER A 88 0.25 11.25 36.54
C SER A 88 -0.33 10.71 37.86
N GLY A 89 0.51 10.41 38.86
CA GLY A 89 0.11 9.87 40.15
C GLY A 89 -0.16 8.37 40.14
N GLU A 90 0.29 7.65 39.11
CA GLU A 90 0.19 6.20 39.07
C GLU A 90 1.08 5.54 40.15
N PRO A 91 0.60 4.48 40.80
CA PRO A 91 1.37 3.79 41.82
C PRO A 91 2.61 3.11 41.21
N PRO A 92 3.73 3.07 41.96
CA PRO A 92 4.93 2.37 41.51
C PRO A 92 4.63 0.90 41.18
N ILE A 93 5.17 0.42 40.06
CA ILE A 93 5.04 -0.98 39.66
C ILE A 93 6.05 -1.78 40.47
N ASP A 94 5.56 -2.53 41.46
CA ASP A 94 6.34 -3.57 42.11
C ASP A 94 6.36 -4.83 41.24
N ILE A 95 7.54 -5.14 40.69
CA ILE A 95 7.79 -6.30 39.82
C ILE A 95 8.03 -7.56 40.66
N GLU A 96 8.56 -7.44 41.88
CA GLU A 96 8.94 -8.59 42.71
C GLU A 96 7.72 -9.31 43.30
N SER A 97 6.62 -8.59 43.50
CA SER A 97 5.33 -9.19 43.92
C SER A 97 4.49 -9.77 42.78
N LYS A 98 4.90 -9.58 41.52
CA LYS A 98 4.11 -10.02 40.35
C LYS A 98 4.30 -11.50 40.09
N GLN A 99 3.18 -12.20 39.89
CA GLN A 99 3.24 -13.61 39.52
C GLN A 99 3.73 -13.76 38.07
N PRO A 100 4.45 -14.84 37.72
CA PRO A 100 4.94 -15.07 36.35
C PRO A 100 3.83 -15.00 35.28
N GLN A 101 2.61 -15.40 35.64
CA GLN A 101 1.43 -15.33 34.78
C GLN A 101 1.00 -13.90 34.45
N GLU A 102 1.19 -12.96 35.38
CA GLU A 102 0.86 -11.55 35.18
C GLU A 102 1.88 -10.89 34.27
N ILE A 103 3.17 -11.23 34.43
CA ILE A 103 4.27 -10.78 33.56
C ILE A 103 4.02 -11.30 32.13
N LEU A 104 3.68 -12.58 31.98
CA LEU A 104 3.36 -13.16 30.67
C LEU A 104 2.15 -12.49 30.02
N LYS A 105 1.08 -12.24 30.79
CA LYS A 105 -0.10 -11.53 30.28
C LYS A 105 0.23 -10.12 29.81
N ALA A 106 1.04 -9.37 30.57
CA ALA A 106 1.47 -8.03 30.20
C ALA A 106 2.28 -8.04 28.89
N HIS A 107 3.20 -8.99 28.74
CA HIS A 107 3.98 -9.12 27.50
C HIS A 107 3.10 -9.51 26.29
N LEU A 108 2.14 -10.42 26.49
CA LEU A 108 1.19 -10.80 25.44
C LEU A 108 0.21 -9.68 25.09
N TYR A 109 -0.05 -8.75 26.01
CA TYR A 109 -0.98 -7.66 25.79
C TYR A 109 -0.54 -6.78 24.61
N THR A 110 0.73 -6.40 24.55
CA THR A 110 1.28 -5.58 23.44
C THR A 110 1.11 -6.28 22.09
N HIS A 111 1.43 -7.56 22.01
CA HIS A 111 1.25 -8.33 20.78
C HIS A 111 -0.22 -8.43 20.36
N LYS A 112 -1.12 -8.68 21.32
CA LYS A 112 -2.56 -8.74 21.06
C LYS A 112 -3.12 -7.39 20.63
N GLN A 113 -2.62 -6.30 21.21
CA GLN A 113 -3.06 -4.95 20.87
C GLN A 113 -2.61 -4.56 19.45
N ASN A 114 -1.37 -4.86 19.09
CA ASN A 114 -0.87 -4.65 17.73
C ASN A 114 -1.67 -5.48 16.71
N LEU A 115 -1.94 -6.76 17.02
CA LEU A 115 -2.75 -7.62 16.16
C LEU A 115 -4.18 -7.09 16.02
N LYS A 116 -4.79 -6.63 17.10
CA LYS A 116 -6.13 -6.02 17.09
C LYS A 116 -6.15 -4.79 16.19
N ASN A 117 -5.16 -3.91 16.31
CA ASN A 117 -5.08 -2.70 15.48
C ASN A 117 -4.94 -3.07 14.00
N LYS A 118 -4.09 -4.06 13.67
CA LYS A 118 -3.92 -4.53 12.30
C LYS A 118 -5.20 -5.13 11.71
N LEU A 119 -5.89 -5.99 12.48
CA LEU A 119 -7.18 -6.53 12.08
C LEU A 119 -8.23 -5.44 11.86
N GLN A 120 -8.22 -4.38 12.67
CA GLN A 120 -9.14 -3.26 12.49
C GLN A 120 -8.85 -2.48 11.20
N GLU A 121 -7.58 -2.27 10.87
CA GLU A 121 -7.19 -1.68 9.59
C GLU A 121 -7.68 -2.53 8.41
N ASP A 122 -7.45 -3.85 8.47
CA ASP A 122 -7.84 -4.78 7.41
C ASP A 122 -9.38 -4.83 7.24
N ILE A 123 -10.14 -4.79 8.34
CA ILE A 123 -11.61 -4.69 8.29
C ILE A 123 -12.04 -3.39 7.61
N ASN A 124 -11.45 -2.26 7.98
CA ASN A 124 -11.80 -0.97 7.40
C ASN A 124 -11.49 -0.94 5.88
N GLU A 125 -10.37 -1.54 5.47
CA GLU A 125 -10.01 -1.66 4.05
C GLU A 125 -11.02 -2.52 3.28
N LEU A 126 -11.40 -3.68 3.81
CA LEU A 126 -12.41 -4.55 3.21
C LEU A 126 -13.79 -3.90 3.14
N GLU A 127 -14.18 -3.13 4.16
CA GLU A 127 -15.45 -2.39 4.16
C GLU A 127 -15.47 -1.33 3.05
N LEU A 128 -14.37 -0.60 2.86
CA LEU A 128 -14.23 0.38 1.78
C LEU A 128 -14.28 -0.29 0.40
N GLU A 129 -13.57 -1.41 0.24
CA GLU A 129 -13.59 -2.18 -1.01
C GLU A 129 -15.00 -2.70 -1.31
N ASN A 130 -15.68 -3.26 -0.32
CA ASN A 130 -17.03 -3.78 -0.47
C ASN A 130 -18.05 -2.68 -0.82
N GLN A 131 -17.93 -1.50 -0.19
CA GLN A 131 -18.74 -0.34 -0.56
C GLN A 131 -18.48 0.10 -2.02
N SER A 132 -17.22 0.10 -2.46
CA SER A 132 -16.86 0.42 -3.85
C SER A 132 -17.45 -0.59 -4.84
N LEU A 133 -17.30 -1.89 -4.56
CA LEU A 133 -17.82 -2.98 -5.39
C LEU A 133 -19.34 -2.96 -5.45
N SER A 134 -20.03 -2.76 -4.32
CA SER A 134 -21.48 -2.62 -4.28
C SER A 134 -21.97 -1.41 -5.10
N GLY A 135 -21.23 -0.30 -5.05
CA GLY A 135 -21.49 0.87 -5.89
C GLY A 135 -21.38 0.55 -7.39
N LYS A 136 -20.34 -0.17 -7.80
CA LYS A 136 -20.15 -0.61 -9.19
C LYS A 136 -21.29 -1.54 -9.66
N ILE A 137 -21.67 -2.51 -8.83
CA ILE A 137 -22.77 -3.43 -9.15
C ILE A 137 -24.07 -2.66 -9.41
N LYS A 138 -24.43 -1.71 -8.53
CA LYS A 138 -25.65 -0.91 -8.69
C LYS A 138 -25.63 -0.06 -9.96
N GLU A 139 -24.47 0.48 -10.32
CA GLU A 139 -24.31 1.26 -11.54
C GLU A 139 -24.42 0.39 -12.79
N ASP A 140 -23.85 -0.81 -12.78
CA ASP A 140 -23.94 -1.76 -13.89
C ASP A 140 -25.37 -2.31 -14.04
N GLU A 141 -26.08 -2.55 -12.92
CA GLU A 141 -27.50 -2.89 -12.91
C GLU A 141 -28.35 -1.78 -13.55
N ARG A 142 -28.10 -0.51 -13.18
CA ARG A 142 -28.79 0.65 -13.75
C ARG A 142 -28.58 0.74 -15.27
N LYS A 143 -27.33 0.66 -15.73
CA LYS A 143 -27.01 0.68 -17.17
C LYS A 143 -27.66 -0.48 -17.92
N THR A 144 -27.66 -1.68 -17.33
CA THR A 144 -28.29 -2.85 -17.95
C THR A 144 -29.79 -2.63 -18.12
N GLN A 145 -30.47 -2.06 -17.12
CA GLN A 145 -31.90 -1.71 -17.23
C GLN A 145 -32.15 -0.65 -18.30
N GLU A 146 -31.28 0.35 -18.41
CA GLU A 146 -31.36 1.37 -19.47
C GLU A 146 -31.21 0.76 -20.87
N TYR A 147 -30.21 -0.10 -21.08
CA TYR A 147 -30.03 -0.80 -22.36
C TYR A 147 -31.21 -1.71 -22.72
N VAL A 148 -31.77 -2.41 -21.73
CA VAL A 148 -32.97 -3.24 -21.94
C VAL A 148 -34.16 -2.37 -22.33
N HIS A 149 -34.35 -1.22 -21.68
CA HIS A 149 -35.43 -0.30 -22.02
C HIS A 149 -35.26 0.29 -23.43
N GLU A 150 -34.05 0.73 -23.78
CA GLU A 150 -33.74 1.25 -25.11
C GLU A 150 -33.98 0.19 -26.20
N ALA A 151 -33.54 -1.04 -25.99
CA ALA A 151 -33.80 -2.15 -26.90
C ALA A 151 -35.31 -2.42 -27.09
N GLN A 152 -36.10 -2.36 -26.01
CA GLN A 152 -37.56 -2.51 -26.08
C GLN A 152 -38.21 -1.37 -26.88
N GLN A 153 -37.76 -0.13 -26.70
CA GLN A 153 -38.27 1.02 -27.47
C GLN A 153 -37.96 0.87 -28.97
N ILE A 154 -36.74 0.43 -29.32
CA ILE A 154 -36.36 0.19 -30.72
C ILE A 154 -37.22 -0.91 -31.34
N LEU A 155 -37.45 -2.02 -30.62
CA LEU A 155 -38.32 -3.09 -31.09
C LEU A 155 -39.76 -2.61 -31.34
N LEU A 156 -40.33 -1.83 -30.44
CA LEU A 156 -41.65 -1.20 -30.59
C LEU A 156 -41.71 -0.26 -31.80
N GLN A 157 -40.66 0.54 -32.01
CA GLN A 157 -40.56 1.43 -33.17
C GLN A 157 -40.49 0.65 -34.49
N LEU A 158 -39.71 -0.44 -34.52
CA LEU A 158 -39.61 -1.33 -35.68
C LEU A 158 -40.96 -1.98 -35.98
N GLU A 159 -41.64 -2.52 -34.96
CA GLU A 159 -42.95 -3.16 -35.11
C GLU A 159 -44.00 -2.15 -35.62
N THR A 160 -44.01 -0.94 -35.07
CA THR A 160 -44.90 0.14 -35.52
C THR A 160 -44.58 0.56 -36.96
N THR A 161 -43.31 0.61 -37.34
CA THR A 161 -42.88 0.98 -38.69
C THR A 161 -43.29 -0.08 -39.71
N VAL A 162 -43.07 -1.36 -39.40
CA VAL A 162 -43.52 -2.50 -40.23
C VAL A 162 -45.03 -2.48 -40.41
N LYS A 163 -45.78 -2.29 -39.31
CA LYS A 163 -47.24 -2.20 -39.36
C LYS A 163 -47.72 -1.03 -40.21
N ASN A 164 -47.08 0.14 -40.06
CA ASN A 164 -47.37 1.30 -40.91
C ASN A 164 -47.01 1.07 -42.39
N MET A 165 -46.01 0.25 -42.71
CA MET A 165 -45.67 -0.13 -44.09
C MET A 165 -46.71 -1.07 -44.69
N ASP A 166 -47.23 -2.02 -43.91
CA ASP A 166 -48.33 -2.90 -44.31
C ASP A 166 -49.65 -2.12 -44.48
N ASP A 167 -49.98 -1.23 -43.54
CA ASP A 167 -51.19 -0.41 -43.55
C ASP A 167 -51.19 0.64 -44.68
N ARG A 168 -50.02 1.16 -45.07
CA ARG A 168 -49.87 2.03 -46.26
C ARG A 168 -50.03 1.27 -47.57
N GLY A 169 -50.19 -0.06 -47.53
CA GLY A 169 -50.58 -0.86 -48.66
C GLY A 169 -49.67 -0.69 -49.86
N ILE A 170 -48.36 -0.46 -49.67
CA ILE A 170 -47.43 -0.27 -50.80
C ILE A 170 -47.46 -1.53 -51.69
N SER A 171 -47.54 -2.72 -51.11
CA SER A 171 -47.75 -3.97 -51.85
C SER A 171 -49.12 -4.03 -52.56
N LYS A 172 -50.19 -3.55 -51.92
CA LYS A 172 -51.54 -3.54 -52.52
C LYS A 172 -51.68 -2.52 -53.65
N ASN A 173 -51.11 -1.33 -53.49
CA ASN A 173 -51.09 -0.26 -54.49
C ASN A 173 -50.20 -0.62 -55.69
N VAL A 174 -49.08 -1.31 -55.47
CA VAL A 174 -48.26 -1.85 -56.57
C VAL A 174 -49.02 -2.94 -57.32
N LEU A 175 -49.68 -3.86 -56.61
CA LEU A 175 -50.51 -4.90 -57.24
C LEU A 175 -51.70 -4.32 -58.02
N THR A 176 -52.43 -3.36 -57.45
CA THR A 176 -53.56 -2.70 -58.16
C THR A 176 -53.11 -1.84 -59.34
N ASN A 177 -51.93 -1.21 -59.26
CA ASN A 177 -51.36 -0.48 -60.39
C ASN A 177 -50.87 -1.43 -61.50
N LEU A 178 -50.29 -2.58 -61.15
CA LEU A 178 -49.90 -3.62 -62.12
C LEU A 178 -51.13 -4.29 -62.76
N GLU A 179 -52.19 -4.56 -62.01
CA GLU A 179 -53.48 -5.06 -62.52
C GLU A 179 -54.17 -4.04 -63.41
N SER A 180 -54.16 -2.75 -63.04
CA SER A 180 -54.68 -1.66 -63.86
C SER A 180 -53.91 -1.53 -65.18
N LEU A 181 -52.57 -1.60 -65.14
CA LEU A 181 -51.73 -1.61 -66.35
C LEU A 181 -52.00 -2.83 -67.23
N LEU A 182 -52.16 -4.03 -66.64
CA LEU A 182 -52.51 -5.24 -67.37
C LEU A 182 -53.87 -5.12 -68.06
N SER A 183 -54.89 -4.57 -67.40
CA SER A 183 -56.20 -4.32 -68.01
C SER A 183 -56.17 -3.24 -69.10
N PHE A 184 -55.28 -2.25 -68.98
CA PHE A 184 -55.10 -1.23 -70.01
C PHE A 184 -54.44 -1.80 -71.27
N ILE A 185 -53.51 -2.74 -71.08
CA ILE A 185 -52.80 -3.42 -72.18
C ILE A 185 -53.68 -4.51 -72.81
N TYR A 186 -54.54 -5.17 -72.03
CA TYR A 186 -55.50 -6.19 -72.50
C TYR A 186 -56.93 -5.65 -72.53
N LYS A 187 -57.28 -4.90 -73.58
CA LYS A 187 -58.70 -4.76 -74.00
C LYS A 187 -59.04 -5.93 -74.93
N PRO A 188 -60.08 -6.74 -74.65
CA PRO A 188 -60.54 -7.75 -75.60
C PRO A 188 -61.17 -7.05 -76.81
N ASP A 189 -60.60 -7.26 -77.99
CA ASP A 189 -61.18 -6.88 -79.28
C ASP A 189 -62.56 -7.52 -79.46
N GLU A 190 -63.53 -6.70 -79.86
CA GLU A 190 -64.82 -7.12 -80.37
C GLU A 190 -64.62 -7.97 -81.65
N LEU A 191 -64.85 -9.28 -81.56
CA LEU A 191 -65.08 -10.12 -82.73
C LEU A 191 -66.58 -10.20 -83.01
N GLN A 192 -67.04 -9.33 -83.91
CA GLN A 192 -68.25 -9.53 -84.69
C GLN A 192 -68.12 -10.85 -85.47
N ALA A 193 -69.02 -11.80 -85.24
CA ALA A 193 -69.30 -12.87 -86.18
C ALA A 193 -70.81 -12.85 -86.49
N THR A 194 -71.06 -12.63 -87.77
CA THR A 194 -72.33 -12.40 -88.45
C THR A 194 -73.23 -13.62 -88.51
N ASP A 195 -74.52 -13.33 -88.69
CA ASP A 195 -75.58 -14.18 -89.20
C ASP A 195 -75.14 -15.17 -90.28
N GLU A 196 -75.61 -16.42 -90.19
CA GLU A 196 -76.40 -17.14 -91.21
C GLU A 196 -76.78 -18.54 -90.66
N LYS A 197 -78.04 -18.77 -90.28
CA LYS A 197 -79.18 -19.26 -91.07
C LYS A 197 -79.23 -20.79 -91.31
N THR A 198 -80.37 -21.34 -90.87
CA THR A 198 -81.22 -22.38 -91.51
C THR A 198 -80.92 -23.89 -91.37
N THR A 199 -81.74 -24.50 -90.49
CA THR A 199 -82.70 -25.61 -90.73
C THR A 199 -82.27 -27.04 -91.12
N SER A 200 -82.93 -27.95 -90.39
CA SER A 200 -83.31 -29.35 -90.68
C SER A 200 -82.32 -30.44 -90.31
#